data_AF-A0A7C9RJI7-F1
#
_entry.id   AF-A0A7C9RJI7-F1
#
_cell.length_a   1.000
_cell.length_b   1.000
_cell.length_c   1.000
_cell.angle_alpha   90.00
_cell.angle_beta   90.00
_cell.angle_gamma   90.00
#
_symmetry.space_group_name_H-M   'P 1'
#
loop_
_entity.id
_entity.type
_entity.pdbx_description
1 polymer ?
#
loop_
_entity_poly.entity_id
_entity_poly.type
_entity_poly.pdbx_seq_one_letter_code
_entity_poly.pdbx_strand_id
1 'polypeptide(L)'
;AGLDPVVVNREKDVMADKYRQQGKPDAMIAKIVESGLKTYYKEVTLLEQAFIHDSAKTVAQAVKEAEGKVGAPIKVAGFVRYALGEGIEKQESDFAAEVAAAAGQG
;
A
#
# COMPACT_ATOMS: atom_id res chain seq x y z
N ALA A 1 12.17 5.60 -9.55
CA ALA A 1 10.91 5.17 -8.91
C ALA A 1 9.80 6.09 -9.39
N GLY A 2 8.63 5.55 -9.74
CA GLY A 2 7.50 6.30 -10.31
C GLY A 2 6.60 6.99 -9.29
N LEU A 3 7.11 7.25 -8.07
CA LEU A 3 6.36 7.93 -7.02
C LEU A 3 6.70 9.41 -7.00
N ASP A 4 5.70 10.24 -6.74
CA ASP A 4 5.85 11.69 -6.60
C ASP A 4 6.82 12.01 -5.45
N PRO A 5 7.86 12.84 -5.68
CA PRO A 5 8.79 13.30 -4.64
C PRO A 5 8.09 13.87 -3.40
N VAL A 6 6.92 14.51 -3.56
CA VAL A 6 6.14 15.07 -2.45
C VAL A 6 5.66 13.96 -1.50
N VAL A 7 5.14 12.86 -2.05
CA VAL A 7 4.70 11.70 -1.25
C VAL A 7 5.88 11.05 -0.55
N VAL A 8 6.99 10.89 -1.26
CA VAL A 8 8.22 10.29 -0.69
C VAL A 8 8.76 11.11 0.46
N ASN A 9 8.81 12.45 0.33
CA ASN A 9 9.30 13.32 1.40
C ASN A 9 8.35 13.33 2.60
N ARG A 10 7.03 13.36 2.37
CA ARG A 10 6.04 13.25 3.44
C ARG A 10 6.20 11.94 4.22
N GLU A 11 6.39 10.82 3.53
CA GLU A 11 6.58 9.53 4.20
C GLU A 11 7.88 9.49 5.02
N LYS A 12 8.97 10.10 4.50
CA LYS A 12 10.22 10.27 5.27
C LYS A 12 9.98 11.03 6.57
N ASP A 13 9.28 12.15 6.49
CA ASP A 13 9.03 13.02 7.63
C ASP A 13 8.17 12.32 8.68
N VAL A 14 7.10 11.65 8.25
CA VAL A 14 6.23 10.84 9.13
C VAL A 14 7.03 9.75 9.85
N MET A 15 7.88 9.02 9.13
CA MET A 15 8.74 8.00 9.75
C MET A 15 9.74 8.61 10.72
N ALA A 16 10.41 9.70 10.32
CA ALA A 16 11.41 10.37 11.15
C ALA A 16 10.79 10.91 12.45
N ASP A 17 9.64 11.57 12.36
CA ASP A 17 8.91 12.16 13.48
C ASP A 17 8.46 11.09 14.48
N LYS A 18 7.93 9.97 13.98
CA LYS A 18 7.54 8.82 14.81
C LYS A 18 8.67 8.34 15.70
N TYR A 19 9.89 8.24 15.17
CA TYR A 19 11.05 7.77 15.93
C TYR A 19 11.75 8.86 16.74
N ARG A 20 11.66 10.12 16.31
CA ARG A 20 12.13 11.27 17.09
C ARG A 20 11.31 11.43 18.37
N GLN A 21 9.99 11.27 18.30
CA GLN A 21 9.10 11.27 19.48
C GLN A 21 9.41 10.14 20.47
N GLN A 22 10.05 9.05 20.01
CA GLN A 22 10.51 7.94 20.85
C GLN A 22 11.92 8.19 21.45
N GLY A 23 12.51 9.36 21.22
CA GLY A 23 13.82 9.73 21.77
C GLY A 23 15.01 9.01 21.12
N LYS A 24 14.86 8.49 19.90
CA LYS A 24 15.97 7.80 19.21
C LYS A 24 17.00 8.82 18.67
N PRO A 25 18.31 8.49 18.62
CA PRO A 25 19.32 9.37 18.04
C PRO A 25 19.16 9.58 16.53
N ASP A 26 19.50 10.78 16.03
CA ASP A 26 19.33 11.15 14.61
C ASP A 26 20.02 10.19 13.62
N ALA A 27 21.23 9.74 13.94
CA ALA A 27 21.97 8.78 13.10
C ALA A 27 21.25 7.42 13.00
N MET A 28 20.51 7.03 14.04
CA MET A 28 19.68 5.83 14.03
C MET A 28 18.38 6.08 13.24
N ILE A 29 17.75 7.23 13.41
CA ILE A 29 16.54 7.63 12.67
C ILE A 29 16.81 7.62 11.17
N ALA A 30 17.93 8.20 10.71
CA ALA A 30 18.29 8.22 9.29
C ALA A 30 18.36 6.80 8.68
N LYS A 31 19.00 5.85 9.39
CA LYS A 31 19.06 4.44 8.96
C LYS A 31 17.68 3.78 8.94
N ILE A 32 16.84 4.07 9.93
CA ILE A 32 15.48 3.54 10.00
C ILE A 32 14.65 4.07 8.82
N VAL A 33 14.69 5.37 8.55
CA VAL A 33 13.97 6.00 7.43
C VAL A 33 14.45 5.43 6.10
N GLU A 34 15.76 5.26 5.91
CA GLU A 34 16.29 4.65 4.68
C GLU A 34 15.76 3.22 4.46
N SER A 35 15.78 2.39 5.50
CA SER A 35 15.23 1.03 5.44
C SER A 35 13.72 1.04 5.23
N GLY A 36 13.01 1.91 5.95
CA GLY A 36 11.55 2.06 5.86
C GLY A 36 11.10 2.49 4.48
N LEU A 37 11.83 3.39 3.82
CA LEU A 37 11.55 3.76 2.43
C LEU A 37 11.73 2.58 1.47
N LYS A 38 12.76 1.75 1.65
CA LYS A 38 12.94 0.54 0.83
C LYS A 38 11.74 -0.39 0.96
N THR A 39 11.19 -0.55 2.17
CA THR A 39 9.95 -1.29 2.39
C THR A 39 8.75 -0.60 1.74
N TYR A 40 8.60 0.71 1.93
CA TYR A 40 7.51 1.49 1.33
C TYR A 40 7.46 1.30 -0.20
N TYR A 41 8.59 1.42 -0.89
CA TYR A 41 8.65 1.18 -2.33
C TYR A 41 8.18 -0.24 -2.71
N LYS A 42 8.55 -1.27 -1.94
CA LYS A 42 8.10 -2.66 -2.18
C LYS A 42 6.60 -2.84 -1.97
N GLU A 43 5.99 -2.05 -1.10
CA GLU A 43 4.57 -2.17 -0.78
C GLU A 43 3.69 -1.38 -1.74
N VAL A 44 4.14 -0.21 -2.21
CA VAL A 44 3.28 0.71 -2.99
C VAL A 44 3.60 0.78 -4.49
N THR A 45 4.65 0.08 -4.96
CA THR A 45 4.96 0.05 -6.40
C THR A 45 4.77 -1.36 -6.97
N LEU A 46 3.86 -1.49 -7.95
CA LEU A 46 3.42 -2.77 -8.49
C LEU A 46 4.58 -3.71 -8.87
N LEU A 47 5.61 -3.18 -9.53
CA LEU A 47 6.74 -3.98 -10.02
C LEU A 47 7.63 -4.53 -8.90
N GLU A 48 7.68 -3.86 -7.75
CA GLU A 48 8.50 -4.26 -6.59
C GLU A 48 7.73 -5.15 -5.61
N GLN A 49 6.40 -5.20 -5.71
CA GLN A 49 5.55 -6.05 -4.89
C GLN A 49 5.85 -7.54 -5.10
N ALA A 50 5.67 -8.33 -4.05
CA ALA A 50 5.70 -9.79 -4.14
C ALA A 50 4.59 -10.29 -5.08
N PHE A 51 4.90 -11.28 -5.91
CA PHE A 51 3.97 -11.84 -6.86
C PHE A 51 3.00 -12.81 -6.17
N ILE A 52 1.69 -12.61 -6.33
CA ILE A 52 0.67 -13.36 -5.57
C ILE A 52 0.70 -14.87 -5.82
N HIS A 53 1.12 -15.31 -7.00
CA HIS A 53 1.21 -16.73 -7.35
C HIS A 53 2.52 -17.39 -6.90
N ASP A 54 3.53 -16.58 -6.56
CA ASP A 54 4.81 -17.04 -6.03
C ASP A 54 5.47 -15.88 -5.28
N SER A 55 5.32 -15.89 -3.96
CA SER A 55 5.80 -14.81 -3.09
C SER A 55 7.32 -14.74 -2.98
N ALA A 56 8.06 -15.72 -3.53
CA ALA A 56 9.52 -15.69 -3.59
C ALA A 56 10.04 -14.71 -4.65
N LYS A 57 9.19 -14.29 -5.60
CA LYS A 57 9.55 -13.36 -6.68
C LYS A 57 8.73 -12.07 -6.64
N THR A 58 9.28 -11.00 -7.19
CA THR A 58 8.53 -9.76 -7.44
C THR A 58 7.72 -9.84 -8.73
N VAL A 59 6.74 -8.95 -8.89
CA VAL A 59 5.99 -8.82 -10.15
C VAL A 59 6.94 -8.53 -11.31
N ALA A 60 7.97 -7.69 -11.14
CA ALA A 60 8.96 -7.44 -12.18
C ALA A 60 9.70 -8.71 -12.61
N GLN A 61 10.05 -9.58 -11.67
CA GLN A 61 10.69 -10.86 -11.98
C GLN A 61 9.72 -11.80 -12.70
N ALA A 62 8.46 -11.86 -12.27
CA ALA A 62 7.42 -12.64 -12.95
C ALA A 62 7.22 -12.18 -14.40
N VAL A 63 7.23 -10.86 -14.65
CA VAL A 63 7.15 -10.29 -16.01
C VAL A 63 8.35 -10.71 -16.85
N LYS A 64 9.59 -10.61 -16.32
CA LYS A 64 10.79 -11.05 -17.04
C LYS A 64 10.80 -12.54 -17.37
N GLU A 65 10.31 -13.38 -16.46
CA GLU A 65 10.15 -14.81 -16.75
C GLU A 65 9.14 -15.05 -17.88
N ALA A 66 8.05 -14.29 -17.91
CA ALA A 66 7.07 -14.35 -18.99
C ALA A 66 7.65 -13.88 -20.34
N GLU A 67 8.46 -12.81 -20.35
CA GLU A 67 9.19 -12.35 -21.54
C GLU A 67 10.00 -13.48 -22.16
N GLY A 68 10.77 -14.21 -21.32
CA GLY A 68 11.59 -15.33 -21.77
C GLY A 68 10.78 -16.50 -22.37
N LYS A 69 9.57 -16.76 -21.86
CA LYS A 69 8.68 -17.82 -22.38
C LYS A 69 8.01 -17.41 -23.68
N VAL A 70 7.65 -16.14 -23.83
CA VAL A 70 6.96 -15.60 -25.01
C VAL A 70 7.95 -15.28 -26.13
N GLY A 71 9.22 -14.98 -25.81
CA GLY A 71 10.25 -14.61 -26.78
C GLY A 71 10.14 -13.16 -27.26
N ALA A 72 9.42 -12.31 -26.53
CA ALA A 72 9.25 -10.89 -26.85
C ALA A 72 9.19 -10.03 -25.57
N PRO A 73 9.58 -8.74 -25.64
CA PRO A 73 9.49 -7.83 -24.50
C PRO A 73 8.04 -7.62 -24.03
N ILE A 74 7.85 -7.56 -22.72
CA ILE A 74 6.57 -7.34 -22.05
C ILE A 74 6.73 -6.13 -21.12
N LYS A 75 5.94 -5.09 -21.38
CA LYS A 75 5.93 -3.88 -20.57
C LYS A 75 4.56 -3.70 -19.92
N VAL A 76 4.54 -3.50 -18.60
CA VAL A 76 3.36 -3.01 -17.90
C VAL A 76 3.18 -1.53 -18.24
N ALA A 77 2.17 -1.22 -19.06
CA ALA A 77 1.91 0.16 -19.51
C ALA A 77 1.13 0.98 -18.47
N GLY A 78 0.27 0.33 -17.69
CA GLY A 78 -0.57 0.94 -16.67
C GLY A 78 -1.57 -0.08 -16.12
N PHE A 79 -2.18 0.24 -14.99
CA PHE A 79 -3.26 -0.53 -14.40
C PHE A 79 -4.23 0.40 -13.68
N VAL A 80 -5.47 -0.04 -13.54
CA VAL A 80 -6.49 0.62 -12.72
C VAL A 80 -7.11 -0.45 -11.83
N ARG A 81 -7.22 -0.17 -10.54
CA ARG A 81 -7.92 -1.03 -9.58
C ARG A 81 -9.20 -0.31 -9.17
N TYR A 82 -10.35 -0.95 -9.39
CA TYR A 82 -11.62 -0.51 -8.83
C TYR A 82 -11.97 -1.41 -7.64
N ALA A 83 -12.45 -0.81 -6.55
CA ALA A 83 -13.07 -1.55 -5.46
C ALA A 83 -14.47 -0.99 -5.17
N LEU A 84 -15.44 -1.89 -5.00
CA LEU A 84 -16.80 -1.49 -4.62
C LEU A 84 -16.77 -0.82 -3.23
N GLY A 85 -17.32 0.38 -3.14
CA GLY A 85 -17.35 1.18 -1.92
C GLY A 85 -16.06 1.96 -1.62
N GLU A 86 -15.10 2.00 -2.54
CA GLU A 86 -13.90 2.82 -2.37
C GLU A 86 -14.26 4.30 -2.21
N GLY A 87 -13.83 4.90 -1.10
CA GLY A 87 -14.13 6.30 -0.75
C GLY A 87 -15.53 6.56 -0.20
N ILE A 88 -16.35 5.54 0.04
CA ILE A 88 -17.68 5.66 0.64
C ILE A 88 -17.58 5.33 2.13
N GLU A 89 -18.02 6.25 2.99
CA GLU A 89 -18.19 5.94 4.41
C GLU A 89 -19.29 4.88 4.57
N LYS A 90 -18.90 3.72 5.12
CA LYS A 90 -19.86 2.67 5.42
C LYS A 90 -20.71 3.13 6.60
N GLN A 91 -22.00 3.37 6.35
CA GLN A 91 -22.96 3.64 7.40
C GLN A 91 -23.09 2.38 8.27
N GLU A 92 -22.67 2.46 9.53
CA GLU A 92 -22.96 1.42 10.51
C GLU A 92 -24.38 1.60 11.02
N SER A 93 -25.28 0.70 10.61
CA SER A 93 -26.66 0.64 11.10
C SER A 93 -26.78 -0.39 12.23
N ASP A 94 -27.33 0.03 13.37
CA ASP A 94 -27.71 -0.89 14.45
C ASP A 94 -29.13 -1.41 14.20
N PHE A 95 -29.18 -2.60 13.60
CA PHE A 95 -30.44 -3.28 13.28
C PHE A 95 -31.31 -3.52 14.52
N ALA A 96 -30.72 -3.73 15.71
CA ALA A 96 -31.49 -3.94 16.93
C ALA A 96 -32.19 -2.65 17.38
N ALA A 97 -31.50 -1.50 17.28
CA ALA A 97 -32.08 -0.19 17.55
C ALA A 97 -33.20 0.16 16.55
N GLU A 98 -33.01 -0.16 15.26
CA GLU A 98 -34.02 0.06 14.22
C GLU A 98 -35.28 -0.79 14.45
N VAL A 99 -35.12 -2.07 14.82
CA VAL A 99 -36.24 -2.98 15.13
C VAL A 99 -36.98 -2.52 16.39
N ALA A 100 -36.27 -2.11 17.44
CA ALA A 100 -36.89 -1.60 18.66
C ALA A 100 -37.70 -0.32 18.42
N ALA A 101 -37.20 0.59 17.59
CA ALA A 101 -37.91 1.81 17.22
C ALA A 101 -39.19 1.55 16.39
N ALA A 102 -39.16 0.54 15.51
CA ALA A 102 -40.31 0.17 14.69
C ALA A 102 -41.42 -0.56 15.49
N ALA A 103 -41.05 -1.39 16.47
CA ALA A 103 -41.99 -2.14 17.30
C ALA A 103 -42.71 -1.30 18.37
N GLY A 104 -42.19 -0.12 18.71
CA GLY A 104 -42.77 0.79 19.72
C GLY A 104 -43.84 1.76 19.20
N GLN A 105 -44.20 1.71 17.92
CA GLN A 105 -45.23 2.56 17.29
C GLN A 105 -46.62 1.87 17.17
N GLY A 106 -46.81 0.75 17.86
CA GLY A 106 -48.09 0.01 17.93
C GLY A 106 -48.86 0.25 19.22
#